data_AF-A0A174J5W9-F1
#
_entry.id   AF-A0A174J5W9-F1
#
_cell.length_a   1.000
_cell.length_b   1.000
_cell.length_c   1.000
_cell.angle_alpha   90.00
_cell.angle_beta   90.00
_cell.angle_gamma   90.00
#
_symmetry.space_group_name_H-M   'P 1'
#
loop_
_entity.id
_entity.type
_entity.pdbx_description
1 polymer ?
#
loop_
_entity_poly.entity_id
_entity_poly.type
_entity_poly.pdbx_seq_one_letter_code
_entity_poly.pdbx_strand_id
1 'polypeptide(L)'
;MGILVCFSFLPYSLTNRNRYWENGWYHILSEQTDSISKEPIVTTKDFIFLRLETDYSEKYTISGQISKYKMNKWAKETERATGRQIAFVFNDSIIARPRVNCRIENGVF
;
A
#
# COMPACT_ATOMS: atom_id res chain seq x y z
N MET A 1 -33.65 4.81 -7.96
CA MET A 1 -32.87 3.84 -8.75
C MET A 1 -31.40 4.09 -8.48
N GLY A 2 -30.79 3.34 -7.56
CA GLY A 2 -29.43 3.56 -7.09
C GLY A 2 -28.40 2.90 -8.02
N ILE A 3 -27.30 3.59 -8.29
CA ILE A 3 -26.18 3.07 -9.08
C ILE A 3 -25.26 2.28 -8.14
N LEU A 4 -25.25 0.97 -8.32
CA LEU A 4 -24.32 0.04 -7.68
C LEU A 4 -22.97 0.12 -8.41
N VAL A 5 -21.97 0.77 -7.82
CA VAL A 5 -20.61 0.79 -8.37
C VAL A 5 -19.87 -0.43 -7.83
N CYS A 6 -19.91 -1.53 -8.56
CA CYS A 6 -19.09 -2.71 -8.31
C CYS A 6 -17.65 -2.41 -8.70
N PHE A 7 -16.72 -2.38 -7.74
CA PHE A 7 -15.29 -2.36 -8.02
C PHE A 7 -14.84 -3.77 -8.38
N SER A 8 -14.88 -4.11 -9.68
CA SER A 8 -14.17 -5.29 -10.18
C SER A 8 -12.67 -5.03 -10.09
N PHE A 9 -11.96 -5.86 -9.32
CA PHE A 9 -10.51 -5.92 -9.35
C PHE A 9 -10.07 -6.32 -10.77
N LEU A 10 -9.67 -5.34 -11.57
CA LEU A 10 -9.01 -5.61 -12.86
C LEU A 10 -7.56 -6.03 -12.57
N PRO A 11 -7.10 -7.19 -13.06
CA PRO A 11 -5.69 -7.55 -12.97
C PRO A 11 -4.95 -6.80 -14.08
N TYR A 12 -4.47 -5.59 -13.80
CA TYR A 12 -3.52 -4.94 -14.70
C TYR A 12 -2.10 -5.41 -14.35
N SER A 13 -1.61 -6.35 -15.15
CA SER A 13 -0.19 -6.60 -15.29
C SER A 13 0.40 -5.50 -16.18
N LEU A 14 1.21 -4.61 -15.60
CA LEU A 14 2.07 -3.71 -16.35
C LEU A 14 3.53 -4.11 -16.11
N THR A 15 4.08 -4.87 -17.06
CA THR A 15 5.48 -5.23 -17.11
C THR A 15 6.36 -4.01 -17.39
N ASN A 16 7.35 -3.75 -16.53
CA ASN A 16 8.59 -3.08 -16.92
C ASN A 16 9.78 -3.95 -16.50
N ARG A 17 10.24 -4.79 -17.44
CA ARG A 17 11.35 -5.74 -17.28
C ARG A 17 12.68 -4.99 -17.16
N ASN A 18 13.06 -4.61 -15.95
CA ASN A 18 14.44 -4.41 -15.46
C ASN A 18 14.51 -3.67 -14.09
N ARG A 19 13.37 -3.44 -13.44
CA ARG A 19 13.33 -2.77 -12.13
C ARG A 19 12.54 -3.64 -11.16
N TYR A 20 13.25 -4.47 -10.39
CA TYR A 20 12.66 -5.23 -9.29
C TYR A 20 12.33 -4.26 -8.17
N TRP A 21 11.05 -4.09 -7.87
CA TRP A 21 10.60 -3.34 -6.70
C TRP A 21 10.65 -4.26 -5.48
N GLU A 22 11.25 -3.77 -4.40
CA GLU A 22 11.19 -4.50 -3.13
C GLU A 22 9.75 -4.55 -2.64
N ASN A 23 9.34 -5.68 -2.07
CA ASN A 23 7.98 -5.81 -1.53
C ASN A 23 7.79 -4.79 -0.39
N GLY A 24 6.73 -4.00 -0.43
CA GLY A 24 6.52 -2.94 0.55
C GLY A 24 5.55 -1.84 0.15
N TRP A 25 5.52 -0.78 0.96
CA TRP A 25 4.69 0.40 0.76
C TRP A 25 5.45 1.48 0.00
N TYR A 26 4.81 2.09 -1.00
CA TYR A 26 5.36 3.14 -1.86
C TYR A 26 4.40 4.33 -1.95
N HIS A 27 4.95 5.51 -2.22
CA HIS A 27 4.14 6.66 -2.61
C HIS A 27 3.67 6.51 -4.05
N ILE A 28 2.43 6.89 -4.33
CA ILE A 28 1.95 7.07 -5.70
C ILE A 28 2.28 8.51 -6.13
N LEU A 29 2.96 8.67 -7.26
CA LEU A 29 3.39 9.96 -7.79
C LEU A 29 2.30 10.65 -8.61
N SER A 30 1.44 9.86 -9.25
CA SER A 30 0.31 10.35 -10.04
C SER A 30 -0.84 9.37 -9.92
N GLU A 31 -2.05 9.87 -9.62
CA GLU A 31 -3.24 9.02 -9.48
C GLU A 31 -3.71 8.40 -10.81
N GLN A 32 -3.24 8.94 -11.95
CA GLN A 32 -3.67 8.52 -13.29
C GLN A 32 -2.76 7.45 -13.92
N THR A 33 -1.58 7.20 -13.34
CA THR A 33 -0.62 6.23 -13.86
C THR A 33 -0.16 5.30 -12.74
N ASP A 34 0.35 4.11 -13.07
CA ASP A 34 1.03 3.23 -12.10
C ASP A 34 2.44 3.74 -11.73
N SER A 35 2.60 5.06 -11.72
CA SER A 35 3.84 5.73 -11.37
C SER A 35 3.95 5.79 -9.84
N ILE A 36 4.73 4.86 -9.28
CA ILE A 36 5.11 4.86 -7.86
C ILE A 36 6.51 5.41 -7.64
N SER A 37 6.82 5.80 -6.41
CA SER A 37 8.15 6.29 -6.04
C SER A 37 9.24 5.25 -6.31
N LYS A 38 10.45 5.70 -6.63
CA LYS A 38 11.61 4.81 -6.78
C LYS A 38 12.01 4.16 -5.44
N GLU A 39 11.94 4.94 -4.36
CA GLU A 39 12.24 4.47 -3.01
C GLU A 39 10.96 4.05 -2.27
N PRO A 40 10.99 2.94 -1.52
CA PRO A 40 9.89 2.55 -0.66
C PRO A 40 9.77 3.47 0.56
N ILE A 41 8.54 3.64 1.03
CA ILE A 41 8.25 4.15 2.37
C ILE A 41 8.87 3.18 3.38
N VAL A 42 8.50 1.91 3.28
CA VAL A 42 8.97 0.78 4.09
C VAL A 42 8.87 -0.51 3.27
N THR A 43 9.73 -1.49 3.57
CA THR A 43 9.75 -2.80 2.91
C THR A 43 9.24 -3.89 3.84
N THR A 44 8.96 -5.09 3.33
CA THR A 44 8.57 -6.24 4.17
C THR A 44 9.60 -6.61 5.23
N LYS A 45 10.88 -6.27 5.01
CA LYS A 45 11.97 -6.44 6.00
C LYS A 45 11.80 -5.53 7.22
N ASP A 46 11.05 -4.44 7.08
CA ASP A 46 10.78 -3.48 8.13
C ASP A 46 9.55 -3.86 8.98
N PHE A 47 8.86 -4.96 8.65
CA PHE A 47 7.63 -5.38 9.32
C PHE A 47 7.93 -6.39 10.43
N ILE A 48 7.21 -6.28 11.54
CA ILE A 48 7.16 -7.32 12.58
C ILE A 48 6.30 -8.49 12.10
N PHE A 49 5.17 -8.18 11.46
CA PHE A 49 4.33 -9.17 10.80
C PHE A 49 3.57 -8.53 9.63
N LEU A 50 3.11 -9.39 8.72
CA LEU A 50 2.23 -9.07 7.60
C LEU A 50 1.27 -10.23 7.40
N ARG A 51 -0.03 -9.96 7.28
CA ARG A 51 -1.08 -10.97 7.07
C ARG A 51 -2.04 -10.51 6.00
N LEU A 52 -2.55 -11.48 5.26
CA LEU A 52 -3.76 -11.32 4.45
C LEU A 52 -4.92 -11.83 5.29
N GLU A 53 -5.80 -10.93 5.66
CA GLU A 53 -7.02 -11.22 6.39
C GLU A 53 -8.20 -11.18 5.44
N THR A 54 -9.28 -11.85 5.81
CA THR A 54 -10.56 -11.78 5.11
C THR A 54 -11.55 -11.25 6.13
N ASP A 55 -12.19 -10.12 5.82
CA ASP A 55 -13.20 -9.56 6.71
C ASP A 55 -14.52 -10.36 6.60
N TYR A 56 -15.47 -10.05 7.48
CA TYR A 56 -16.80 -10.69 7.48
C TYR A 56 -17.61 -10.43 6.19
N SER A 57 -17.18 -9.50 5.35
CA SER A 57 -17.77 -9.19 4.04
C SER A 57 -17.04 -9.92 2.90
N GLU A 58 -16.22 -10.93 3.21
CA GLU A 58 -15.38 -11.69 2.27
C GLU A 58 -14.36 -10.83 1.50
N LYS A 59 -14.06 -9.64 2.02
CA LYS A 59 -13.07 -8.76 1.41
C LYS A 59 -11.70 -9.02 2.01
N TYR A 60 -10.72 -9.19 1.14
CA TYR A 60 -9.33 -9.34 1.55
C TYR A 60 -8.75 -8.00 2.02
N THR A 61 -8.11 -8.02 3.20
CA THR A 61 -7.40 -6.90 3.79
C THR A 61 -5.97 -7.28 4.10
N ILE A 62 -5.03 -6.35 3.95
CA ILE A 62 -3.64 -6.56 4.35
C ILE A 62 -3.47 -5.88 5.70
N SER A 63 -3.10 -6.65 6.72
CA SER A 63 -2.79 -6.13 8.05
C SER A 63 -1.30 -6.30 8.35
N GLY A 64 -0.72 -5.37 9.09
CA GLY A 64 0.68 -5.48 9.48
C GLY A 64 1.11 -4.54 10.58
N GLN A 65 2.34 -4.75 11.02
CA GLN A 65 2.98 -3.92 12.03
C GLN A 65 4.36 -3.51 11.58
N ILE A 66 4.63 -2.21 11.55
CA ILE A 66 5.96 -1.65 11.30
C ILE A 66 6.85 -1.84 12.53
N SER A 67 8.09 -2.24 12.31
CA SER A 67 9.11 -2.32 13.37
C SER A 67 9.36 -0.97 14.01
N LYS A 68 9.71 -0.98 15.31
CA LYS A 68 10.02 0.24 16.07
C LYS A 68 11.08 1.13 15.41
N TYR A 69 12.01 0.55 14.65
CA TYR A 69 13.09 1.25 13.97
C TYR A 69 12.62 2.09 12.78
N LYS A 70 11.49 1.75 12.16
CA LYS A 70 10.91 2.49 11.03
C LYS A 70 9.62 3.23 11.38
N MET A 71 9.11 3.08 12.61
CA MET A 71 7.84 3.65 13.05
C MET A 71 7.76 5.18 12.86
N ASN A 72 8.83 5.92 13.19
CA ASN A 72 8.86 7.38 12.96
C ASN A 72 8.84 7.74 11.46
N LYS A 73 9.58 6.99 10.63
CA LYS A 73 9.53 7.17 9.16
C LYS A 73 8.12 6.90 8.65
N TRP A 74 7.49 5.81 9.08
CA TRP A 74 6.12 5.45 8.72
C TRP A 74 5.11 6.54 9.09
N ALA A 75 5.15 7.04 10.32
CA ALA A 75 4.26 8.10 10.78
C ALA A 75 4.42 9.37 9.92
N LYS A 76 5.66 9.81 9.68
CA LYS A 76 5.94 11.00 8.87
C LYS A 76 5.49 10.83 7.41
N GLU A 77 5.70 9.66 6.82
CA GLU A 77 5.34 9.41 5.41
C GLU A 77 3.84 9.24 5.23
N THR A 78 3.13 8.63 6.19
CA THR A 78 1.65 8.55 6.18
C THR A 78 1.01 9.91 6.40
N GLU A 79 1.54 10.74 7.29
CA GLU A 79 1.13 12.14 7.43
C GLU A 79 1.26 12.90 6.11
N ARG A 80 2.41 12.78 5.43
CA ARG A 80 2.67 13.41 4.13
C ARG A 80 1.73 12.91 3.03
N ALA A 81 1.28 11.66 3.11
CA ALA A 81 0.36 11.04 2.17
C ALA A 81 -1.12 11.27 2.51
N THR A 82 -1.46 11.99 3.59
CA THR A 82 -2.85 12.24 4.01
C THR A 82 -3.68 12.78 2.84
N GLY A 83 -4.83 12.17 2.61
CA GLY A 83 -5.73 12.50 1.52
C GLY A 83 -5.33 11.91 0.16
N ARG A 84 -4.21 11.20 0.04
CA ARG A 84 -3.71 10.56 -1.20
C ARG A 84 -3.66 9.04 -1.04
N GLN A 85 -3.45 8.33 -2.15
CA GLN A 85 -3.20 6.89 -2.13
C GLN A 85 -1.71 6.57 -1.94
N ILE A 86 -1.45 5.44 -1.27
CA ILE A 86 -0.15 4.75 -1.29
C ILE A 86 -0.33 3.36 -1.91
N ALA A 87 0.74 2.73 -2.39
CA ALA A 87 0.69 1.44 -3.05
C ALA A 87 1.42 0.37 -2.24
N PHE A 88 0.82 -0.82 -2.09
CA PHE A 88 1.55 -2.00 -1.65
C PHE A 88 2.00 -2.81 -2.86
N VAL A 89 3.31 -2.99 -2.98
CA VAL A 89 3.94 -3.79 -4.05
C VAL A 89 4.30 -5.16 -3.50
N PHE A 90 3.95 -6.19 -4.25
CA PHE A 90 4.33 -7.58 -3.99
C PHE A 90 4.63 -8.30 -5.30
N ASN A 91 5.81 -8.91 -5.41
CA ASN A 91 6.28 -9.60 -6.62
C ASN A 91 6.11 -8.71 -7.88
N ASP A 92 6.66 -7.50 -7.81
CA ASP A 92 6.61 -6.47 -8.87
C ASP A 92 5.20 -6.03 -9.30
N SER A 93 4.16 -6.40 -8.54
CA SER A 93 2.78 -6.03 -8.82
C SER A 93 2.21 -5.17 -7.70
N ILE A 94 1.44 -4.14 -8.05
CA ILE A 94 0.68 -3.37 -7.06
C ILE A 94 -0.57 -4.17 -6.70
N ILE A 95 -0.68 -4.59 -5.45
CA ILE A 95 -1.81 -5.41 -4.97
C ILE A 95 -2.81 -4.64 -4.10
N ALA A 96 -2.44 -3.43 -3.62
CA ALA A 96 -3.34 -2.57 -2.86
C ALA A 96 -3.03 -1.08 -3.09
N ARG A 97 -4.08 -0.24 -3.09
CA ARG A 97 -3.99 1.23 -3.20
C ARG A 97 -4.89 1.96 -2.18
N PRO A 98 -4.67 1.79 -0.86
CA PRO A 98 -5.49 2.47 0.13
C PRO A 98 -5.27 3.98 0.10
N ARG A 99 -6.33 4.73 0.41
CA ARG A 99 -6.24 6.16 0.72
C ARG A 99 -5.77 6.33 2.16
N VAL A 100 -4.77 7.16 2.37
CA VAL A 100 -4.27 7.47 3.71
C VAL A 100 -5.15 8.55 4.32
N ASN A 101 -5.82 8.23 5.43
CA ASN A 101 -6.76 9.13 6.09
C ASN A 101 -6.09 10.02 7.13
N CYS A 102 -5.01 9.56 7.74
CA CYS A 102 -4.28 10.27 8.78
C CYS A 102 -2.86 9.71 8.95
N ARG A 103 -2.07 10.43 9.76
CA ARG A 103 -0.80 9.95 10.32
C ARG A 103 -1.01 8.68 11.14
N ILE A 104 -0.18 7.67 10.92
CA ILE A 104 -0.24 6.39 11.64
C ILE A 104 0.99 6.26 12.56
N GLU A 105 0.81 6.50 13.85
CA GLU A 105 1.93 6.60 14.80
C GLU A 105 2.37 5.25 15.38
N ASN A 106 1.42 4.35 15.60
CA ASN A 106 1.68 3.05 16.24
C ASN A 106 2.25 2.00 15.26
N GLY A 107 2.36 2.33 13.97
CA GLY A 107 2.86 1.43 12.93
C GLY A 107 1.90 0.29 12.56
N VAL A 108 0.67 0.27 13.07
CA VAL A 108 -0.36 -0.70 12.67
C VAL A 108 -1.06 -0.18 11.42
N PHE A 109 -1.16 -1.03 10.39
CA PHE A 109 -1.87 -0.71 9.15
C PHE A 109 -2.76 -1.86 8.70
#